data_AF-A0A026WXC5-F1
#
_entry.id   AF-A0A026WXC5-F1
#
_cell.length_a   1.000
_cell.length_b   1.000
_cell.length_c   1.000
_cell.angle_alpha   90.00
_cell.angle_beta   90.00
_cell.angle_gamma   90.00
#
_symmetry.space_group_name_H-M   'P 1'
#
loop_
_entity.id
_entity.type
_entity.pdbx_description
1 polymer ?
#
loop_
_entity_poly.entity_id
_entity_poly.type
_entity_poly.pdbx_seq_one_letter_code
_entity_poly.pdbx_strand_id
1 'polypeptide(L)'
;MSCGRGNLGQSNYGLANSIMERIVERRQADGLPGLAIQWGFIGNVGLMESMENNNIVVNSIVRQHISSCLETMDIFLQQPHPILGSMVLSEKHQTANSEDKIDLVSAVLNTLGIKNSSTMNSDDTLNSMGMDSLTNVEIKQILERNYDIILSLQKIGTLTVAELQQMSVTRNVERIKKH
;
A
#
# COMPACT_ATOMS: atom_id res chain seq x y z
N MET A 1 8.08 10.67 3.58
CA MET A 1 7.20 9.72 4.31
C MET A 1 7.71 9.25 5.67
N SER A 2 9.03 9.05 5.83
CA SER A 2 9.60 8.51 7.08
C SER A 2 9.27 9.35 8.33
N CYS A 3 9.12 10.68 8.20
CA CYS A 3 8.68 11.57 9.29
C CYS A 3 7.14 11.67 9.43
N GLY A 4 6.42 12.04 8.37
CA GLY A 4 4.97 12.33 8.44
C GLY A 4 4.05 11.12 8.61
N ARG A 5 4.50 9.91 8.27
CA ARG A 5 3.72 8.67 8.42
C ARG A 5 4.50 7.50 9.03
N GLY A 6 5.79 7.70 9.33
CA GLY A 6 6.66 6.66 9.87
C GLY A 6 7.08 5.62 8.82
N ASN A 7 8.30 5.12 8.95
CA ASN A 7 8.71 3.89 8.26
C ASN A 7 9.52 3.01 9.23
N LEU A 8 9.13 1.73 9.35
CA LEU A 8 9.79 0.78 10.24
C LEU A 8 11.27 0.66 9.89
N GLY A 9 12.14 0.66 10.90
CA GLY A 9 13.59 0.60 10.71
C GLY A 9 14.24 1.90 10.23
N GLN A 10 13.49 3.00 10.04
CA GLN A 10 14.02 4.28 9.57
C GLN A 10 13.82 5.43 10.57
N SER A 11 13.76 5.15 11.88
CA SER A 11 13.56 6.17 12.93
C SER A 11 14.59 7.30 12.87
N ASN A 12 15.87 6.98 12.66
CA ASN A 12 16.95 7.96 12.53
C ASN A 12 16.71 8.91 11.35
N TYR A 13 16.26 8.35 10.22
CA TYR A 13 15.95 9.13 9.01
C TYR A 13 14.68 9.97 9.20
N GLY A 14 13.66 9.42 9.89
CA GLY A 14 12.45 10.16 10.27
C GLY A 14 12.75 11.35 11.17
N LEU A 15 13.61 11.18 12.18
CA LEU A 15 14.03 12.25 13.08
C LEU A 15 14.77 13.37 12.34
N ALA A 16 15.75 13.03 11.51
CA ALA A 16 16.51 14.02 10.74
C ALA A 16 15.59 14.87 9.83
N ASN A 17 14.66 14.21 9.11
CA ASN A 17 13.68 14.92 8.28
C ASN A 17 12.74 15.79 9.12
N SER A 18 12.28 15.31 10.27
CA SER A 18 11.42 16.08 11.17
C SER A 18 12.12 17.33 11.70
N ILE A 19 13.43 17.27 11.99
CA ILE A 19 14.21 18.45 12.40
C ILE A 19 14.28 19.47 11.25
N MET A 20 14.53 19.02 10.01
CA MET A 20 14.54 19.92 8.84
C MET A 20 13.20 20.63 8.64
N GLU A 21 12.08 19.94 8.83
CA GLU A 21 10.75 20.53 8.78
C GLU A 21 10.55 21.63 9.81
N ARG A 22 10.98 21.41 11.06
CA ARG A 22 10.89 22.44 12.12
C ARG A 22 11.74 23.67 11.81
N ILE A 23 12.92 23.48 11.21
CA ILE A 23 13.79 24.59 10.77
C ILE A 23 13.07 25.42 9.69
N VAL A 24 12.43 24.76 8.72
CA VAL A 24 11.71 25.45 7.64
C VAL A 24 10.51 26.23 8.16
N GLU A 25 9.71 25.65 9.06
CA GLU A 25 8.61 26.38 9.73
C GLU A 25 9.12 27.62 10.46
N ARG A 26 10.23 27.49 11.20
CA ARG A 26 10.80 28.64 11.92
C ARG A 26 11.27 29.73 10.96
N ARG A 27 11.93 29.35 9.85
CA ARG A 27 12.35 30.31 8.82
C ARG A 27 11.16 31.08 8.25
N GLN A 28 10.09 30.39 7.87
CA GLN A 28 8.88 31.06 7.39
C GLN A 28 8.25 31.98 8.43
N ALA A 29 8.20 31.56 9.70
CA ALA A 29 7.69 32.40 10.80
C ALA A 29 8.53 33.67 11.00
N ASP A 30 9.83 33.61 10.73
CA ASP A 30 10.75 34.75 10.75
C ASP A 30 10.74 35.54 9.41
N GLY A 31 9.83 35.24 8.48
CA GLY A 31 9.70 35.92 7.19
C GLY A 31 10.74 35.52 6.14
N LEU A 32 11.50 34.46 6.40
CA LEU A 32 12.55 33.95 5.51
C LEU A 32 12.01 32.84 4.60
N PRO A 33 12.55 32.70 3.38
CA PRO A 33 12.15 31.63 2.47
C PRO A 33 12.56 30.26 3.03
N GLY A 34 11.65 29.30 2.92
CA GLY A 34 11.89 27.89 3.28
C GLY A 34 10.73 27.02 2.81
N LEU A 35 11.07 25.84 2.27
CA LEU A 35 10.10 24.83 1.87
C LEU A 35 10.69 23.43 2.15
N ALA A 36 9.93 22.59 2.82
CA ALA A 36 10.21 21.17 3.00
C ALA A 36 9.16 20.35 2.26
N ILE A 37 9.59 19.44 1.38
CA ILE A 37 8.68 18.57 0.63
C ILE A 37 8.84 17.12 1.10
N GLN A 38 7.76 16.57 1.64
CA GLN A 38 7.64 15.18 2.02
C GLN A 38 7.32 14.32 0.79
N TRP A 39 8.36 13.80 0.14
CA TRP A 39 8.20 12.90 -0.99
C TRP A 39 7.78 11.48 -0.55
N GLY A 40 6.97 10.83 -1.41
CA GLY A 40 6.77 9.39 -1.47
C GLY A 40 7.95 8.67 -2.12
N PHE A 41 7.71 7.48 -2.68
CA PHE A 41 8.75 6.78 -3.43
C PHE A 41 8.99 7.49 -4.77
N ILE A 42 10.25 7.79 -5.10
CA ILE A 42 10.63 8.40 -6.39
C ILE A 42 11.13 7.29 -7.31
N GLY A 43 10.65 7.28 -8.56
CA GLY A 43 11.06 6.36 -9.62
C GLY A 43 12.02 7.00 -10.61
N ASN A 44 12.42 6.21 -11.63
CA ASN A 44 13.29 6.59 -12.77
C ASN A 44 14.75 6.89 -12.47
N VAL A 45 15.08 7.37 -11.27
CA VAL A 45 16.44 7.73 -10.85
C VAL A 45 16.60 7.53 -9.33
N GLY A 46 17.84 7.34 -8.87
CA GLY A 46 18.21 7.43 -7.45
C GLY A 46 18.43 6.08 -6.75
N LEU A 47 18.50 6.09 -5.41
CA LEU A 47 18.90 4.94 -4.57
C LEU A 47 18.02 3.69 -4.77
N MET A 48 16.80 3.87 -5.28
CA MET A 48 15.82 2.80 -5.49
C MET A 48 15.84 2.22 -6.92
N GLU A 49 16.71 2.70 -7.81
CA GLU A 49 16.82 2.22 -9.19
C GLU A 49 17.56 0.88 -9.28
N SER A 50 18.55 0.65 -8.41
CA SER A 50 19.27 -0.63 -8.32
C SER A 50 18.48 -1.76 -7.65
N MET A 51 17.29 -1.46 -7.11
CA MET A 51 16.35 -2.47 -6.64
C MET A 51 15.48 -2.89 -7.84
N GLU A 52 15.92 -3.93 -8.55
CA GLU A 52 15.34 -4.54 -9.77
C GLU A 52 13.89 -5.08 -9.64
N ASN A 53 13.07 -4.54 -8.75
CA ASN A 53 11.64 -4.82 -8.74
C ASN A 53 10.86 -3.63 -9.29
N ASN A 54 10.42 -3.78 -10.54
CA ASN A 54 9.75 -2.72 -11.29
C ASN A 54 8.42 -2.25 -10.69
N ASN A 55 7.89 -2.91 -9.66
CA ASN A 55 6.63 -2.58 -9.00
C ASN A 55 6.70 -2.88 -7.50
N ILE A 56 7.60 -2.23 -6.75
CA ILE A 56 7.51 -2.23 -5.30
C ILE A 56 6.36 -1.29 -4.91
N VAL A 57 5.20 -1.88 -4.65
CA VAL A 57 4.06 -1.19 -4.02
C VAL A 57 4.22 -1.39 -2.52
N VAL A 58 4.72 -0.38 -1.81
CA VAL A 58 4.75 -0.41 -0.34
C VAL A 58 3.54 0.37 0.15
N ASN A 59 2.67 -0.26 0.95
CA ASN A 59 1.47 0.37 1.54
C ASN A 59 0.54 1.06 0.52
N SER A 60 0.33 0.44 -0.65
CA SER A 60 -0.45 1.03 -1.76
C SER A 60 0.12 2.32 -2.37
N ILE A 61 1.39 2.65 -2.11
CA ILE A 61 2.09 3.80 -2.69
C ILE A 61 2.93 3.31 -3.84
N VAL A 62 2.80 3.98 -4.99
CA VAL A 62 3.61 3.69 -6.18
C VAL A 62 4.74 4.70 -6.33
N ARG A 63 5.72 4.34 -7.14
CA ARG A 63 6.85 5.22 -7.48
C ARG A 63 6.34 6.39 -8.31
N GLN A 64 6.54 7.61 -7.83
CA GLN A 64 6.26 8.84 -8.56
C GLN A 64 7.34 9.03 -9.64
N HIS A 65 6.89 9.21 -10.88
CA HIS A 65 7.78 9.43 -12.02
C HIS A 65 8.51 10.77 -11.87
N ILE A 66 9.77 10.87 -12.31
CA ILE A 66 10.56 12.10 -12.13
C ILE A 66 9.91 13.34 -12.78
N SER A 67 9.25 13.15 -13.93
CA SER A 67 8.47 14.21 -14.59
C SER A 67 7.36 14.75 -13.70
N SER A 68 6.62 13.87 -13.01
CA SER A 68 5.58 14.24 -12.06
C SER A 68 6.16 14.92 -10.80
N CYS A 69 7.33 14.51 -10.33
CA CYS A 69 8.01 15.19 -9.23
C CYS A 69 8.37 16.64 -9.59
N LEU A 70 8.91 16.87 -10.79
CA LEU A 70 9.30 18.22 -11.25
C LEU A 70 8.07 19.13 -11.44
N GLU A 71 6.98 18.59 -12.00
CA GLU A 71 5.71 19.30 -12.12
C GLU A 71 5.13 19.67 -10.74
N THR A 72 5.15 18.72 -9.80
CA THR A 72 4.69 18.97 -8.43
C THR A 72 5.56 20.02 -7.73
N MET A 73 6.86 20.02 -7.98
CA MET A 73 7.79 20.99 -7.42
C MET A 73 7.49 22.41 -7.91
N ASP A 74 7.16 22.59 -9.20
CA ASP A 74 6.76 23.89 -9.76
C ASP A 74 5.51 24.46 -9.05
N ILE A 75 4.52 23.59 -8.78
CA ILE A 75 3.32 23.95 -8.03
C ILE A 75 3.67 24.31 -6.57
N PHE A 76 4.52 23.52 -5.92
CA PHE A 76 4.84 23.66 -4.49
C PHE A 76 5.68 24.90 -4.20
N LEU A 77 6.56 25.32 -5.11
CA LEU A 77 7.35 26.54 -4.97
C LEU A 77 6.48 27.82 -4.95
N GLN A 78 5.24 27.75 -5.44
CA GLN A 78 4.30 28.86 -5.50
C GLN A 78 3.35 28.89 -4.29
N GLN A 79 3.43 27.91 -3.38
CA GLN A 79 2.54 27.83 -2.22
C GLN A 79 3.12 28.57 -1.01
N PRO A 80 2.26 29.18 -0.16
CA PRO A 80 2.71 29.87 1.05
C PRO A 80 3.03 28.90 2.21
N HIS A 81 2.89 27.59 2.04
CA HIS A 81 3.01 26.62 3.12
C HIS A 81 4.45 26.13 3.31
N PRO A 82 4.96 26.02 4.55
CA PRO A 82 6.34 25.64 4.81
C PRO A 82 6.61 24.15 4.57
N ILE A 83 5.58 23.31 4.70
CA ILE A 83 5.67 21.86 4.57
C ILE A 83 4.56 21.39 3.63
N LEU A 84 4.94 20.66 2.58
CA LEU A 84 4.03 20.05 1.62
C LEU A 84 4.39 18.58 1.41
N GLY A 85 3.46 17.78 0.89
CA GLY A 85 3.68 16.35 0.66
C GLY A 85 3.18 15.93 -0.72
N SER A 86 3.96 15.09 -1.40
CA SER A 86 3.62 14.52 -2.70
C SER A 86 3.75 13.02 -2.67
N MET A 87 2.72 12.34 -3.17
CA MET A 87 2.60 10.90 -3.16
C MET A 87 1.66 10.43 -4.24
N VAL A 88 2.07 9.37 -4.95
CA VAL A 88 1.19 8.68 -5.89
C VAL A 88 0.66 7.43 -5.23
N LEU A 89 -0.66 7.33 -5.14
CA LEU A 89 -1.34 6.13 -4.70
C LEU A 89 -1.53 5.19 -5.88
N SER A 90 -1.41 3.89 -5.65
CA SER A 90 -1.87 2.91 -6.61
C SER A 90 -3.38 3.05 -6.74
N GLU A 91 -3.86 3.46 -7.91
CA GLU A 91 -5.26 3.26 -8.24
C GLU A 91 -5.50 1.76 -8.28
N LYS A 92 -6.26 1.26 -7.30
CA LYS A 92 -6.96 -0.02 -7.51
C LYS A 92 -7.88 0.23 -8.70
N HIS A 93 -7.48 -0.23 -9.88
CA HIS A 93 -8.40 -0.36 -10.99
C HIS A 93 -9.61 -1.14 -10.45
N GLN A 94 -10.70 -0.43 -10.19
CA GLN A 94 -12.01 -0.99 -10.43
C GLN A 94 -11.99 -1.25 -11.93
N THR A 95 -11.72 -2.50 -12.30
CA THR A 95 -12.14 -3.00 -13.61
C THR A 95 -13.64 -2.73 -13.67
N ALA A 96 -14.00 -1.70 -14.42
CA ALA A 96 -15.35 -1.47 -14.89
C ALA A 96 -15.69 -2.64 -15.83
N ASN A 97 -16.00 -3.79 -15.23
CA ASN A 97 -16.72 -4.92 -15.77
C ASN A 97 -17.33 -5.61 -14.54
N SER A 98 -18.61 -5.32 -14.34
CA SER A 98 -19.42 -5.67 -13.18
C SER A 98 -19.80 -7.15 -13.14
N GLU A 99 -18.87 -8.08 -13.41
CA GLU A 99 -19.11 -9.54 -13.30
C GLU A 99 -17.95 -10.32 -12.66
N ASP A 100 -16.69 -9.88 -12.81
CA ASP A 100 -15.55 -10.54 -12.17
C ASP A 100 -15.11 -9.79 -10.91
N LYS A 101 -15.78 -10.06 -9.79
CA LYS A 101 -15.10 -9.86 -8.49
C LYS A 101 -13.88 -10.77 -8.52
N ILE A 102 -12.68 -10.17 -8.65
CA ILE A 102 -11.37 -10.81 -8.52
C ILE A 102 -11.48 -11.92 -7.45
N ASP A 103 -11.10 -13.14 -7.83
CA ASP A 103 -11.22 -14.32 -6.97
C ASP A 103 -10.65 -14.00 -5.58
N LEU A 104 -11.36 -14.40 -4.53
CA LEU A 104 -11.01 -14.12 -3.14
C LEU A 104 -9.55 -14.49 -2.87
N VAL A 105 -9.13 -15.62 -3.45
CA VAL A 105 -7.75 -16.12 -3.42
C VAL A 105 -6.82 -15.10 -4.06
N SER A 106 -7.06 -14.67 -5.30
CA SER A 106 -6.23 -13.68 -5.98
C SER A 106 -6.13 -12.35 -5.23
N ALA A 107 -7.20 -11.90 -4.56
CA ALA A 107 -7.17 -10.68 -3.75
C ALA A 107 -6.25 -10.84 -2.52
N VAL A 108 -6.32 -11.99 -1.84
CA VAL A 108 -5.44 -12.31 -0.71
C VAL A 108 -3.99 -12.48 -1.19
N LEU A 109 -3.76 -13.15 -2.32
CA LEU A 109 -2.41 -13.37 -2.89
C LEU A 109 -1.74 -12.08 -3.33
N ASN A 110 -2.49 -11.17 -3.96
CA ASN A 110 -1.99 -9.85 -4.30
C ASN A 110 -1.60 -9.03 -3.05
N THR A 111 -2.32 -9.22 -1.94
CA THR A 111 -1.99 -8.58 -0.65
C THR A 111 -0.71 -9.15 -0.05
N LEU A 112 -0.43 -10.44 -0.29
CA LEU A 112 0.83 -11.09 0.07
C LEU A 112 1.98 -10.80 -0.92
N GLY A 113 1.74 -10.05 -2.00
CA GLY A 113 2.73 -9.77 -3.05
C GLY A 113 3.06 -10.99 -3.93
N ILE A 114 2.31 -12.08 -3.83
CA ILE A 114 2.49 -13.31 -4.59
C ILE A 114 1.67 -13.20 -5.88
N LYS A 115 2.36 -13.09 -7.02
CA LYS A 115 1.71 -12.88 -8.33
C LYS A 115 1.28 -14.17 -9.04
N ASN A 116 1.71 -15.35 -8.59
CA ASN A 116 1.44 -16.63 -9.26
C ASN A 116 0.93 -17.67 -8.26
N SER A 117 -0.26 -18.23 -8.53
CA SER A 117 -0.92 -19.28 -7.76
C SER A 117 -0.32 -20.68 -7.95
N SER A 118 0.67 -20.84 -8.83
CA SER A 118 1.22 -22.14 -9.24
C SER A 118 2.25 -22.74 -8.27
N THR A 119 2.63 -22.02 -7.21
CA THR A 119 3.62 -22.47 -6.21
C THR A 119 3.01 -22.83 -4.85
N MET A 120 1.68 -22.87 -4.72
CA MET A 120 1.02 -22.98 -3.43
C MET A 120 0.41 -24.36 -3.22
N ASN A 121 0.68 -24.96 -2.06
CA ASN A 121 -0.03 -26.16 -1.64
C ASN A 121 -1.35 -25.75 -0.98
N SER A 122 -2.44 -26.46 -1.27
CA SER A 122 -3.78 -26.09 -0.82
C SER A 122 -3.95 -26.06 0.71
N ASP A 123 -3.08 -26.79 1.42
CA ASP A 123 -3.10 -26.94 2.87
C ASP A 123 -2.17 -25.96 3.61
N ASP A 124 -1.40 -25.15 2.90
CA ASP A 124 -0.50 -24.19 3.54
C ASP A 124 -1.30 -23.08 4.24
N THR A 125 -0.93 -22.79 5.49
CA THR A 125 -1.52 -21.69 6.25
C THR A 125 -1.00 -20.34 5.80
N LEU A 126 -1.84 -19.30 5.85
CA LEU A 126 -1.40 -17.94 5.48
C LEU A 126 -0.27 -17.42 6.39
N ASN A 127 -0.21 -17.85 7.66
CA ASN A 127 0.91 -17.55 8.57
C ASN A 127 2.27 -18.07 8.07
N SER A 128 2.31 -19.27 7.48
CA SER A 128 3.55 -19.83 6.92
C SER A 128 3.99 -19.14 5.61
N MET A 129 3.11 -18.32 5.01
CA MET A 129 3.34 -17.65 3.73
C MET A 129 3.82 -16.21 3.86
N GLY A 130 4.27 -15.81 5.05
CA GLY A 130 4.85 -14.48 5.28
C GLY A 130 3.85 -13.43 5.75
N MET A 131 2.71 -13.83 6.32
CA MET A 131 1.84 -12.90 7.04
C MET A 131 2.57 -12.34 8.27
N ASP A 132 2.85 -11.04 8.25
CA ASP A 132 3.17 -10.26 9.44
C ASP A 132 1.89 -9.72 10.12
N SER A 133 2.04 -8.98 11.22
CA SER A 133 0.88 -8.41 11.92
C SER A 133 0.14 -7.34 11.09
N LEU A 134 0.77 -6.77 10.06
CA LEU A 134 0.21 -5.67 9.26
C LEU A 134 -0.62 -6.21 8.10
N THR A 135 -0.10 -7.20 7.37
CA THR A 135 -0.81 -7.96 6.32
C THR A 135 -2.07 -8.64 6.86
N ASN A 136 -2.08 -9.08 8.12
CA ASN A 136 -3.27 -9.59 8.80
C ASN A 136 -4.42 -8.56 8.85
N VAL A 137 -4.11 -7.29 9.12
CA VAL A 137 -5.11 -6.21 9.18
C VAL A 137 -5.59 -5.84 7.78
N GLU A 138 -4.69 -5.81 6.79
CA GLU A 138 -5.06 -5.54 5.39
C GLU A 138 -6.00 -6.62 4.83
N ILE A 139 -5.68 -7.89 5.08
CA ILE A 139 -6.52 -9.02 4.66
C ILE A 139 -7.88 -8.95 5.35
N LYS A 140 -7.92 -8.65 6.66
CA LYS A 140 -9.18 -8.43 7.38
C LYS A 140 -10.02 -7.33 6.72
N GLN A 141 -9.43 -6.17 6.44
CA GLN A 141 -10.15 -5.05 5.82
C GLN A 141 -10.65 -5.39 4.41
N ILE A 142 -9.87 -6.13 3.63
CA ILE A 142 -10.28 -6.57 2.28
C ILE A 142 -11.47 -7.53 2.38
N LEU A 143 -11.43 -8.49 3.30
CA LEU A 143 -12.50 -9.45 3.52
C LEU A 143 -13.79 -8.76 3.98
N GLU A 144 -13.70 -7.84 4.94
CA GLU A 144 -14.86 -7.10 5.45
C GLU A 144 -15.43 -6.15 4.39
N ARG A 145 -14.59 -5.36 3.71
CA ARG A 145 -15.05 -4.30 2.80
C ARG A 145 -15.52 -4.80 1.43
N ASN A 146 -14.81 -5.77 0.85
CA ASN A 146 -15.07 -6.20 -0.54
C ASN A 146 -15.95 -7.45 -0.60
N TYR A 147 -15.89 -8.27 0.45
CA TYR A 147 -16.54 -9.56 0.50
C TYR A 147 -17.56 -9.68 1.64
N ASP A 148 -17.73 -8.69 2.51
CA ASP A 148 -18.67 -8.75 3.65
C ASP A 148 -18.42 -9.98 4.54
N ILE A 149 -17.14 -10.39 4.64
CA ILE A 149 -16.68 -11.53 5.45
C ILE A 149 -16.07 -10.97 6.72
N ILE A 150 -16.73 -11.20 7.86
CA ILE A 150 -16.25 -10.78 9.17
C ILE A 150 -15.51 -11.96 9.80
N LEU A 151 -14.20 -11.83 9.97
CA LEU A 151 -13.35 -12.84 10.63
C LEU A 151 -12.51 -12.20 11.73
N SER A 152 -12.20 -13.00 12.75
CA SER A 152 -11.22 -12.61 13.77
C SER A 152 -9.80 -12.70 13.22
N LEU A 153 -8.89 -11.87 13.73
CA LEU A 153 -7.48 -11.88 13.33
C LEU A 153 -6.80 -13.25 13.57
N GLN A 154 -7.22 -13.95 14.64
CA GLN A 154 -6.75 -15.31 14.92
C GLN A 154 -7.19 -16.29 13.83
N LYS A 155 -8.46 -16.22 13.39
CA LYS A 155 -8.95 -17.09 12.33
C LYS A 155 -8.23 -16.79 11.01
N ILE A 156 -7.99 -15.51 10.70
CA ILE A 156 -7.27 -15.08 9.47
C ILE A 156 -5.87 -15.69 9.40
N GLY A 157 -5.09 -15.67 10.47
CA GLY A 157 -3.74 -16.25 10.47
C GLY A 157 -3.72 -17.78 10.26
N THR A 158 -4.79 -18.47 10.68
CA THR A 158 -4.93 -19.93 10.51
C THR A 158 -5.62 -20.36 9.21
N LEU A 159 -6.09 -19.41 8.39
CA LEU A 159 -6.76 -19.74 7.13
C LEU A 159 -5.80 -20.49 6.21
N THR A 160 -6.33 -21.48 5.50
CA THR A 160 -5.62 -22.14 4.39
C THR A 160 -6.12 -21.62 3.05
N VAL A 161 -5.33 -21.85 2.00
CA VAL A 161 -5.75 -21.54 0.62
C VAL A 161 -7.00 -22.36 0.25
N ALA A 162 -7.12 -23.60 0.73
CA ALA A 162 -8.31 -24.42 0.56
C ALA A 162 -9.55 -23.83 1.24
N GLU A 163 -9.44 -23.33 2.48
CA GLU A 163 -10.56 -22.67 3.17
C GLU A 163 -11.01 -21.41 2.41
N LEU A 164 -10.07 -20.61 1.89
CA LEU A 164 -10.38 -19.44 1.06
C LEU A 164 -11.07 -19.82 -0.26
N GLN A 165 -10.62 -20.89 -0.92
CA GLN A 165 -11.27 -21.43 -2.13
C GLN A 165 -12.67 -21.95 -1.83
N GLN A 166 -12.89 -22.64 -0.71
CA GLN A 166 -14.23 -23.08 -0.32
C GLN A 166 -15.17 -21.90 -0.04
N MET A 167 -14.66 -20.82 0.57
CA MET A 167 -15.43 -19.61 0.82
C MET A 167 -15.78 -18.88 -0.49
N SER A 168 -14.95 -18.96 -1.53
CA SER A 168 -15.29 -18.43 -2.86
C SER A 168 -16.31 -19.31 -3.59
N VAL A 169 -16.15 -20.63 -3.55
CA VAL A 169 -17.02 -21.61 -4.23
C VAL A 169 -18.43 -21.67 -3.62
N THR A 170 -18.54 -21.71 -2.29
CA THR A 170 -19.84 -21.79 -1.58
C THR A 170 -20.75 -20.61 -1.97
N ARG A 171 -20.16 -19.45 -2.22
CA ARG A 171 -20.88 -18.23 -2.61
C ARG A 171 -21.31 -18.21 -4.08
N ASN A 172 -20.54 -18.82 -4.97
CA ASN A 172 -20.96 -19.02 -6.36
C ASN A 172 -22.21 -19.93 -6.42
N VAL A 173 -22.28 -20.95 -5.56
CA VAL A 173 -23.44 -21.85 -5.46
C VAL A 173 -24.69 -21.12 -4.90
N GLU A 174 -24.54 -20.23 -3.92
CA GLU A 174 -25.66 -19.43 -3.40
C GLU A 174 -26.14 -18.35 -4.39
N ARG A 175 -25.26 -17.81 -5.23
CA ARG A 175 -25.63 -16.90 -6.33
C ARG A 175 -26.43 -17.62 -7.42
N ILE A 176 -26.04 -18.84 -7.79
CA ILE A 176 -26.72 -19.61 -8.84
C ILE A 176 -28.15 -20.01 -8.43
N LYS A 177 -28.42 -20.22 -7.13
CA LYS A 177 -29.78 -20.54 -6.64
C LYS A 177 -30.74 -19.35 -6.56
N LYS A 178 -30.26 -18.12 -6.79
CA LYS A 178 -31.07 -16.88 -6.76
C LYS A 178 -31.46 -16.35 -8.16
N HIS A 179 -31.18 -17.12 -9.21
CA HIS A 179 -31.70 -16.94 -10.56
C HIS A 179 -32.49 -18.17 -10.97
#